data_AF-A0A4Y4M606-F1
#
_entry.id   AF-A0A4Y4M606-F1
#
_cell.length_a   1.000
_cell.length_b   1.000
_cell.length_c   1.000
_cell.angle_alpha   90.00
_cell.angle_beta   90.00
_cell.angle_gamma   90.00
#
_symmetry.space_group_name_H-M   'P 1'
#
loop_
_entity.id
_entity.type
_entity.pdbx_description
1 polymer ?
#
loop_
_entity_poly.entity_id
_entity_poly.type
_entity_poly.pdbx_seq_one_letter_code
_entity_poly.pdbx_strand_id
1 'polypeptide(L)'
;MDIFRHIQDIRNHLKLTFDNVDGWFEKDKKTLNHQPLNGGWTIQQILEHIYLTNFYLLILIEKGSKKAIKNSLHLDLESEIKNYSFNKEKFNKVGKHGAFEWVRPDHMQPEGELSPDEIRSLISQQYLQCLHYLEVMKNGEGLLYTTTMTVNGLGKINVYEYIYFLSLHAQRHITQMKKNESETIKN
;
A
#
# COMPACT_ATOMS: atom_id res chain seq x y z
N MET A 1 -3.46 -16.98 12.60
CA MET A 1 -2.19 -16.30 12.91
C MET A 1 -2.51 -15.25 13.95
N ASP A 2 -1.73 -15.17 15.02
CA ASP A 2 -1.95 -14.16 16.07
C ASP A 2 -1.93 -12.73 15.51
N ILE A 3 -2.76 -11.85 16.07
CA ILE A 3 -2.90 -10.46 15.64
C ILE A 3 -1.62 -9.65 15.88
N PHE A 4 -0.94 -9.83 17.01
CA PHE A 4 0.26 -9.06 17.34
C PHE A 4 1.41 -9.43 16.40
N ARG A 5 1.55 -10.74 16.11
CA ARG A 5 2.43 -11.21 15.04
C ARG A 5 2.05 -10.62 13.67
N HIS A 6 0.78 -10.57 13.34
CA HIS A 6 0.32 -9.99 12.07
C HIS A 6 0.64 -8.50 11.94
N ILE A 7 0.42 -7.70 12.99
CA ILE A 7 0.80 -6.28 13.03
C ILE A 7 2.32 -6.13 12.82
N GLN A 8 3.14 -6.99 13.44
CA GLN A 8 4.59 -6.96 13.24
C GLN A 8 5.00 -7.38 11.82
N ASP A 9 4.37 -8.41 11.24
CA ASP A 9 4.58 -8.82 9.85
C ASP A 9 4.22 -7.67 8.88
N ILE A 10 3.17 -6.89 9.17
CA ILE A 10 2.82 -5.69 8.40
C ILE A 10 3.87 -4.59 8.56
N ARG A 11 4.36 -4.29 9.77
CA ARG A 11 5.47 -3.32 9.98
C ARG A 11 6.71 -3.71 9.17
N ASN A 12 7.09 -4.99 9.21
CA ASN A 12 8.23 -5.51 8.46
C ASN A 12 8.01 -5.39 6.95
N HIS A 13 6.81 -5.73 6.46
CA HIS A 13 6.48 -5.66 5.03
C HIS A 13 6.40 -4.22 4.53
N LEU A 14 5.85 -3.29 5.31
CA LEU A 14 5.86 -1.85 5.04
C LEU A 14 7.30 -1.36 4.89
N LYS A 15 8.15 -1.57 5.90
CA LYS A 15 9.55 -1.12 5.85
C LYS A 15 10.24 -1.65 4.60
N LEU A 16 10.23 -2.97 4.40
CA LEU A 16 10.92 -3.59 3.27
C LEU A 16 10.34 -3.13 1.92
N THR A 17 9.04 -2.84 1.82
CA THR A 17 8.45 -2.30 0.59
C THR A 17 8.87 -0.86 0.36
N PHE A 18 8.73 0.01 1.36
CA PHE A 18 9.02 1.44 1.22
C PHE A 18 10.53 1.72 1.06
N ASP A 19 11.41 0.96 1.73
CA ASP A 19 12.86 0.98 1.44
C ASP A 19 13.15 0.63 -0.04
N ASN A 20 12.42 -0.34 -0.60
CA ASN A 20 12.55 -0.71 -2.02
C ASN A 20 11.93 0.34 -2.98
N VAL A 21 10.90 1.09 -2.56
CA VAL A 21 10.35 2.22 -3.34
C VAL A 21 11.34 3.39 -3.33
N ASP A 22 11.89 3.71 -2.15
CA ASP A 22 12.85 4.79 -1.96
C ASP A 22 14.09 4.64 -2.86
N GLY A 23 14.62 3.41 -2.96
CA GLY A 23 15.73 3.08 -3.85
C GLY A 23 15.49 3.27 -5.36
N TRP A 24 14.25 3.51 -5.81
CA TRP A 24 13.99 3.89 -7.21
C TRP A 24 14.26 5.38 -7.49
N PHE A 25 14.20 6.25 -6.48
CA PHE A 25 14.51 7.67 -6.67
C PHE A 25 16.02 7.92 -6.91
N GLU A 26 16.87 6.96 -6.56
CA GLU A 26 18.32 6.98 -6.83
C GLU A 26 18.66 6.62 -8.30
N LYS A 27 17.67 6.33 -9.15
CA LYS A 27 17.89 6.04 -10.57
C LYS A 27 18.11 7.33 -11.35
N ASP A 28 18.92 7.23 -12.41
CA ASP A 28 19.22 8.36 -13.28
C ASP A 28 17.99 8.81 -14.11
N LYS A 29 18.03 10.03 -14.63
CA LYS A 29 16.92 10.63 -15.38
C LYS A 29 16.51 9.84 -16.64
N LYS A 30 17.43 9.17 -17.33
CA LYS A 30 17.12 8.34 -18.52
C LYS A 30 16.32 7.11 -18.09
N THR A 31 16.73 6.46 -17.01
CA THR A 31 16.01 5.30 -16.45
C THR A 31 14.63 5.70 -15.91
N LEU A 32 14.54 6.78 -15.12
CA LEU A 32 13.27 7.27 -14.55
C LEU A 32 12.22 7.62 -15.62
N ASN A 33 12.65 8.23 -16.72
CA ASN A 33 11.79 8.71 -17.81
C ASN A 33 11.73 7.75 -19.02
N HIS A 34 12.28 6.53 -18.90
CA HIS A 34 12.18 5.57 -19.99
C HIS A 34 10.72 5.15 -20.21
N GLN A 35 10.23 5.40 -21.41
CA GLN A 35 8.92 5.00 -21.89
C GLN A 35 8.95 3.52 -22.31
N PRO A 36 8.23 2.60 -21.62
CA PRO A 36 8.24 1.18 -21.96
C PRO A 36 7.65 0.90 -23.35
N LEU A 37 8.07 -0.21 -23.97
CA LEU A 37 7.73 -0.55 -25.36
C LEU A 37 6.22 -0.73 -25.59
N ASN A 38 5.45 -1.05 -24.54
CA ASN A 38 4.00 -1.22 -24.60
C ASN A 38 3.20 0.07 -24.42
N GLY A 39 3.86 1.24 -24.33
CA GLY A 39 3.18 2.53 -24.09
C GLY A 39 2.68 2.72 -22.65
N GLY A 40 3.06 1.85 -21.71
CA GLY A 40 2.73 1.96 -20.29
C GLY A 40 3.45 3.11 -19.57
N TRP A 41 3.26 3.25 -18.27
CA TRP A 41 3.88 4.34 -17.51
C TRP A 41 5.41 4.23 -17.38
N THR A 42 6.08 5.38 -17.36
CA THR A 42 7.48 5.51 -16.95
C THR A 42 7.67 5.18 -15.47
N ILE A 43 8.91 5.02 -15.01
CA ILE A 43 9.17 4.76 -13.58
C ILE A 43 8.74 5.96 -12.72
N GLN A 44 8.97 7.20 -13.16
CA GLN A 44 8.51 8.40 -12.45
C GLN A 44 6.98 8.43 -12.30
N GLN A 45 6.24 8.14 -13.36
CA GLN A 45 4.76 8.04 -13.32
C GLN A 45 4.27 6.91 -12.41
N ILE A 46 4.99 5.79 -12.33
CA ILE A 46 4.67 4.72 -11.38
C ILE A 46 4.87 5.16 -9.93
N LEU A 47 5.92 5.93 -9.63
CA LEU A 47 6.17 6.47 -8.29
C LEU A 47 5.09 7.49 -7.88
N GLU A 48 4.70 8.38 -8.79
CA GLU A 48 3.57 9.31 -8.59
C GLU A 48 2.25 8.57 -8.35
N HIS A 49 1.98 7.49 -9.11
CA HIS A 49 0.80 6.64 -8.89
C HIS A 49 0.80 5.93 -7.53
N ILE A 50 1.96 5.51 -7.02
CA ILE A 50 2.10 4.99 -5.65
C ILE A 50 1.69 6.06 -4.64
N TYR A 51 2.25 7.27 -4.76
CA TYR A 51 1.88 8.42 -3.92
C TYR A 51 0.37 8.70 -3.93
N LEU A 52 -0.25 8.85 -5.12
CA LEU A 52 -1.66 9.19 -5.26
C LEU A 52 -2.57 8.11 -4.66
N THR A 53 -2.29 6.84 -4.95
CA THR A 53 -3.10 5.73 -4.42
C THR A 53 -2.99 5.64 -2.90
N ASN A 54 -1.78 5.78 -2.36
CA ASN A 54 -1.55 5.83 -0.92
C ASN A 54 -2.33 6.98 -0.27
N PHE A 55 -2.33 8.19 -0.85
CA PHE A 55 -3.01 9.36 -0.31
C PHE A 55 -4.50 9.10 -0.07
N TYR A 56 -5.22 8.61 -1.09
CA TYR A 56 -6.65 8.32 -0.96
C TYR A 56 -6.94 7.11 -0.06
N LEU A 57 -6.09 6.07 -0.05
CA LEU A 57 -6.23 4.94 0.87
C LEU A 57 -5.97 5.34 2.32
N LEU A 58 -5.04 6.27 2.58
CA LEU A 58 -4.73 6.76 3.91
C LEU A 58 -5.88 7.57 4.52
N ILE A 59 -6.68 8.28 3.71
CA ILE A 59 -7.94 8.89 4.17
C ILE A 59 -8.93 7.84 4.69
N LEU A 60 -8.98 6.65 4.07
CA LEU A 60 -9.81 5.54 4.54
C LEU A 60 -9.23 4.88 5.80
N ILE A 61 -7.91 4.68 5.84
CA ILE A 61 -7.19 4.13 7.01
C ILE A 61 -7.33 5.06 8.22
N GLU A 62 -7.23 6.37 8.06
CA GLU A 62 -7.41 7.35 9.15
C GLU A 62 -8.82 7.28 9.74
N LYS A 63 -9.84 7.37 8.88
CA LYS A 63 -11.26 7.25 9.27
C LYS A 63 -11.52 5.90 9.94
N GLY A 64 -10.92 4.83 9.42
CA GLY A 64 -11.00 3.50 9.98
C GLY A 64 -10.38 3.40 11.37
N SER A 65 -9.16 3.90 11.53
CA SER A 65 -8.40 3.90 12.79
C SER A 65 -9.14 4.68 13.88
N LYS A 66 -9.63 5.88 13.57
CA LYS A 66 -10.44 6.70 14.50
C LYS A 66 -11.71 5.98 14.96
N LYS A 67 -12.36 5.24 14.05
CA LYS A 67 -13.58 4.49 14.37
C LYS A 67 -13.31 3.19 15.14
N ALA A 68 -12.23 2.49 14.81
CA ALA A 68 -11.74 1.31 15.52
C ALA A 68 -11.41 1.64 17.00
N ILE A 69 -10.66 2.72 17.24
CA ILE A 69 -10.34 3.22 18.58
C ILE A 69 -11.59 3.71 19.33
N LYS A 70 -12.55 4.34 18.65
CA LYS A 70 -13.84 4.68 19.30
C LYS A 70 -14.62 3.42 19.69
N ASN A 71 -14.57 2.38 18.86
CA ASN A 71 -15.28 1.13 19.09
C ASN A 71 -14.67 0.32 20.25
N SER A 72 -13.37 0.39 20.54
CA SER A 72 -12.75 -0.33 21.66
C SER A 72 -13.21 0.16 23.04
N LEU A 73 -13.89 1.31 23.12
CA LEU A 73 -14.54 1.79 24.34
C LEU A 73 -15.85 1.05 24.67
N HIS A 74 -16.41 0.30 23.70
CA HIS A 74 -17.78 -0.23 23.76
C HIS A 74 -17.95 -1.67 23.24
N LEU A 75 -16.98 -2.20 22.48
CA LEU A 75 -17.02 -3.54 21.90
C LEU A 75 -15.97 -4.46 22.56
N ASP A 76 -16.25 -5.75 22.58
CA ASP A 76 -15.36 -6.79 23.09
C ASP A 76 -14.19 -7.06 22.14
N LEU A 77 -13.05 -6.40 22.43
CA LEU A 77 -11.81 -6.57 21.69
C LEU A 77 -11.20 -7.97 21.86
N GLU A 78 -11.32 -8.58 23.04
CA GLU A 78 -10.70 -9.89 23.31
C GLU A 78 -11.35 -11.00 22.48
N SER A 79 -12.69 -10.96 22.36
CA SER A 79 -13.45 -11.87 21.49
C SER A 79 -13.07 -11.70 20.02
N GLU A 80 -12.97 -10.46 19.52
CA GLU A 80 -12.57 -10.19 18.12
C GLU A 80 -11.14 -10.66 17.83
N ILE A 81 -10.19 -10.43 18.75
CA ILE A 81 -8.82 -10.95 18.65
C ILE A 81 -8.81 -12.49 18.62
N LYS A 82 -9.55 -13.13 19.51
CA LYS A 82 -9.62 -14.61 19.62
C LYS A 82 -10.21 -15.26 18.37
N ASN A 83 -11.18 -14.61 17.73
CA ASN A 83 -11.86 -15.11 16.54
C ASN A 83 -11.18 -14.68 15.23
N TYR A 84 -10.17 -13.79 15.27
CA TYR A 84 -9.52 -13.29 14.07
C TYR A 84 -8.68 -14.35 13.34
N SER A 85 -8.82 -14.38 12.01
CA SER A 85 -7.96 -15.17 11.13
C SER A 85 -7.66 -14.41 9.84
N PHE A 86 -6.41 -14.01 9.66
CA PHE A 86 -5.95 -13.31 8.45
C PHE A 86 -5.98 -14.23 7.22
N ASN A 87 -6.78 -13.89 6.20
CA ASN A 87 -6.86 -14.66 4.96
C ASN A 87 -5.75 -14.28 3.97
N LYS A 88 -4.53 -14.80 4.21
CA LYS A 88 -3.34 -14.55 3.38
C LYS A 88 -3.56 -14.88 1.89
N GLU A 89 -4.32 -15.91 1.56
CA GLU A 89 -4.55 -16.32 0.17
C GLU A 89 -5.27 -15.25 -0.64
N LYS A 90 -6.23 -14.55 -0.02
CA LYS A 90 -6.97 -13.43 -0.64
C LYS A 90 -6.04 -12.28 -1.06
N PHE A 91 -5.02 -12.00 -0.24
CA PHE A 91 -4.07 -10.91 -0.45
C PHE A 91 -2.89 -11.27 -1.37
N ASN A 92 -2.51 -12.55 -1.48
CA ASN A 92 -1.39 -13.04 -2.29
C ASN A 92 -1.40 -12.61 -3.78
N LYS A 93 -2.57 -12.23 -4.33
CA LYS A 93 -2.71 -11.73 -5.71
C LYS A 93 -2.50 -10.21 -5.84
N VAL A 94 -2.71 -9.42 -4.79
CA VAL A 94 -2.65 -7.95 -4.83
C VAL A 94 -1.26 -7.46 -5.22
N GLY A 95 -0.23 -7.98 -4.54
CA GLY A 95 1.18 -7.62 -4.79
C GLY A 95 1.78 -8.15 -6.09
N LYS A 96 1.01 -8.88 -6.91
CA LYS A 96 1.49 -9.48 -8.16
C LYS A 96 1.06 -8.64 -9.37
N HIS A 97 2.01 -7.99 -10.02
CA HIS A 97 1.74 -7.21 -11.23
C HIS A 97 1.14 -8.07 -12.35
N GLY A 98 -0.03 -7.69 -12.84
CA GLY A 98 -0.74 -8.41 -13.91
C GLY A 98 -1.52 -9.66 -13.44
N ALA A 99 -1.65 -9.92 -12.12
CA ALA A 99 -2.43 -11.06 -11.62
C ALA A 99 -3.96 -10.89 -11.75
N PHE A 100 -4.42 -9.65 -11.97
CA PHE A 100 -5.78 -9.25 -12.31
C PHE A 100 -5.75 -7.81 -12.86
N GLU A 101 -6.76 -7.45 -13.64
CA GLU A 101 -7.01 -6.07 -14.08
C GLU A 101 -7.50 -5.24 -12.91
N TRP A 102 -6.82 -4.13 -12.63
CA TRP A 102 -7.22 -3.20 -11.58
C TRP A 102 -7.64 -1.89 -12.24
N VAL A 103 -8.97 -1.70 -12.37
CA VAL A 103 -9.56 -0.43 -12.79
C VAL A 103 -9.25 0.63 -11.75
N ARG A 104 -8.56 1.68 -12.20
CA ARG A 104 -8.04 2.77 -11.37
C ARG A 104 -8.92 4.01 -11.58
N PRO A 105 -9.34 4.70 -10.51
CA PRO A 105 -10.02 6.00 -10.63
C PRO A 105 -9.14 7.07 -11.26
N ASP A 106 -9.74 8.03 -11.96
CA ASP A 106 -9.03 9.10 -12.67
C ASP A 106 -8.09 9.89 -11.74
N HIS A 107 -8.53 10.20 -10.51
CA HIS A 107 -7.72 10.91 -9.50
C HIS A 107 -6.50 10.13 -8.95
N MET A 108 -6.26 8.90 -9.41
CA MET A 108 -5.02 8.14 -9.14
C MET A 108 -4.14 8.01 -10.39
N GLN A 109 -4.50 8.64 -11.50
CA GLN A 109 -3.67 8.77 -12.69
C GLN A 109 -2.47 9.69 -12.37
N PRO A 110 -1.23 9.30 -12.70
CA PRO A 110 -0.09 10.21 -12.65
C PRO A 110 -0.20 11.23 -13.79
N GLU A 111 -0.06 12.51 -13.46
CA GLU A 111 -0.16 13.64 -14.39
C GLU A 111 1.21 14.24 -14.70
N GLY A 112 2.23 13.94 -13.89
CA GLY A 112 3.61 14.41 -14.07
C GLY A 112 3.87 15.80 -13.51
N GLU A 113 2.94 16.35 -12.72
CA GLU A 113 3.05 17.69 -12.13
C GLU A 113 4.10 17.77 -11.00
N LEU A 114 4.30 16.67 -10.27
CA LEU A 114 5.20 16.61 -9.11
C LEU A 114 6.62 16.18 -9.49
N SER A 115 7.62 16.81 -8.88
CA SER A 115 9.02 16.41 -9.02
C SER A 115 9.31 15.10 -8.26
N PRO A 116 10.36 14.33 -8.65
CA PRO A 116 10.76 13.12 -7.92
C PRO A 116 11.02 13.35 -6.43
N ASP A 117 11.63 14.49 -6.05
CA ASP A 117 11.94 14.81 -4.66
C ASP A 117 10.68 15.09 -3.82
N GLU A 118 9.68 15.75 -4.39
CA GLU A 118 8.38 15.96 -3.76
C GLU A 118 7.64 14.62 -3.57
N ILE A 119 7.59 13.78 -4.61
CA ILE A 119 6.96 12.45 -4.54
C ILE A 119 7.66 11.59 -3.47
N ARG A 120 9.00 11.59 -3.40
CA ARG A 120 9.79 10.87 -2.38
C ARG A 120 9.47 11.34 -0.96
N SER A 121 9.36 12.66 -0.76
CA SER A 121 9.02 13.25 0.53
C SER A 121 7.60 12.85 0.97
N LEU A 122 6.63 12.94 0.06
CA LEU A 122 5.23 12.56 0.31
C LEU A 122 5.09 11.06 0.61
N ILE A 123 5.75 10.18 -0.15
CA ILE A 123 5.77 8.72 0.11
C ILE A 123 6.41 8.42 1.48
N SER A 124 7.46 9.14 1.86
CA SER A 124 8.10 9.00 3.17
C SER A 124 7.16 9.41 4.32
N GLN A 125 6.39 10.50 4.16
CA GLN A 125 5.35 10.90 5.12
C GLN A 125 4.23 9.85 5.22
N GLN A 126 3.79 9.29 4.10
CA GLN A 126 2.76 8.24 4.04
C GLN A 126 3.20 6.95 4.76
N TYR A 127 4.47 6.56 4.64
CA TYR A 127 5.06 5.45 5.40
C TYR A 127 4.99 5.70 6.92
N LEU A 128 5.38 6.90 7.37
CA LEU A 128 5.32 7.27 8.79
C LEU A 128 3.87 7.31 9.31
N GLN A 129 2.91 7.74 8.49
CA GLN A 129 1.47 7.66 8.81
C GLN A 129 1.01 6.21 9.00
N CYS A 130 1.39 5.28 8.10
CA CYS A 130 1.12 3.86 8.28
C CYS A 130 1.66 3.32 9.62
N LEU A 131 2.92 3.63 9.96
CA LEU A 131 3.52 3.22 11.23
C LEU A 131 2.80 3.81 12.44
N HIS A 132 2.40 5.08 12.37
CA HIS A 132 1.64 5.75 13.43
C HIS A 132 0.29 5.07 13.69
N TYR A 133 -0.47 4.72 12.63
CA TYR A 133 -1.74 4.00 12.79
C TYR A 133 -1.57 2.61 13.42
N LEU A 134 -0.50 1.88 13.05
CA LEU A 134 -0.18 0.58 13.68
C LEU A 134 0.24 0.72 15.16
N GLU A 135 0.81 1.86 15.56
CA GLU A 135 1.17 2.14 16.96
C GLU A 135 -0.04 2.58 17.80
N VAL A 136 -0.89 3.45 17.25
CA VAL A 136 -2.15 3.87 17.91
C VAL A 136 -3.08 2.68 18.16
N MET A 137 -3.12 1.72 17.23
CA MET A 137 -3.91 0.49 17.34
C MET A 137 -3.03 -0.73 17.65
N LYS A 138 -2.04 -0.62 18.53
CA LYS A 138 -1.11 -1.74 18.78
C LYS A 138 -1.71 -2.92 19.56
N ASN A 139 -2.86 -2.74 20.21
CA ASN A 139 -3.48 -3.78 21.04
C ASN A 139 -4.50 -4.65 20.28
N GLY A 140 -4.70 -4.40 18.98
CA GLY A 140 -5.66 -5.13 18.14
C GLY A 140 -6.91 -4.33 17.76
N GLU A 141 -7.03 -3.08 18.21
CA GLU A 141 -8.21 -2.23 18.04
C GLU A 141 -8.68 -2.12 16.58
N GLY A 142 -7.75 -2.15 15.62
CA GLY A 142 -8.02 -2.08 14.18
C GLY A 142 -8.88 -3.21 13.62
N LEU A 143 -9.12 -4.29 14.39
CA LEU A 143 -10.10 -5.33 14.06
C LEU A 143 -11.55 -4.82 14.19
N LEU A 144 -11.81 -3.91 15.13
CA LEU A 144 -13.16 -3.44 15.50
C LEU A 144 -13.84 -2.56 14.44
N TYR A 145 -13.20 -2.35 13.29
CA TYR A 145 -13.83 -1.68 12.17
C TYR A 145 -13.37 -2.25 10.82
N THR A 146 -14.35 -2.58 9.98
CA THR A 146 -14.13 -3.06 8.61
C THR A 146 -14.77 -2.12 7.59
N THR A 147 -14.16 -2.02 6.41
CA THR A 147 -14.69 -1.29 5.25
C THR A 147 -14.54 -2.12 3.99
N THR A 148 -15.43 -1.92 3.01
CA THR A 148 -15.43 -2.69 1.76
C THR A 148 -14.27 -2.26 0.84
N MET A 149 -13.38 -3.20 0.56
CA MET A 149 -12.41 -3.16 -0.53
C MET A 149 -12.92 -3.99 -1.71
N THR A 150 -13.25 -3.35 -2.82
CA THR A 150 -13.77 -4.02 -4.02
C THR A 150 -12.68 -4.69 -4.86
N VAL A 151 -11.43 -4.24 -4.74
CA VAL A 151 -10.28 -4.74 -5.50
C VAL A 151 -10.12 -6.24 -5.31
N ASN A 152 -10.10 -6.99 -6.41
CA ASN A 152 -9.94 -8.46 -6.45
C ASN A 152 -10.90 -9.22 -5.49
N GLY A 153 -12.11 -8.70 -5.26
CA GLY A 153 -13.10 -9.35 -4.40
C GLY A 153 -12.71 -9.42 -2.92
N LEU A 154 -11.83 -8.54 -2.43
CA LEU A 154 -11.39 -8.51 -1.03
C LEU A 154 -12.54 -8.33 -0.03
N GLY A 155 -13.65 -7.70 -0.42
CA GLY A 155 -14.84 -7.59 0.42
C GLY A 155 -14.59 -6.69 1.63
N LYS A 156 -15.24 -6.95 2.77
CA LYS A 156 -14.92 -6.22 4.00
C LYS A 156 -13.58 -6.66 4.55
N ILE A 157 -12.68 -5.70 4.78
CA ILE A 157 -11.37 -5.91 5.40
C ILE A 157 -11.17 -4.90 6.54
N ASN A 158 -10.37 -5.28 7.55
CA ASN A 158 -10.10 -4.47 8.74
C ASN A 158 -8.98 -3.43 8.50
N VAL A 159 -8.68 -2.58 9.49
CA VAL A 159 -7.73 -1.47 9.29
C VAL A 159 -6.30 -1.95 9.05
N TYR A 160 -5.86 -3.04 9.70
CA TYR A 160 -4.55 -3.65 9.44
C TYR A 160 -4.45 -4.23 8.04
N GLU A 161 -5.52 -4.88 7.58
CA GLU A 161 -5.62 -5.42 6.23
C GLU A 161 -5.61 -4.32 5.15
N TYR A 162 -6.18 -3.15 5.41
CA TYR A 162 -6.04 -1.96 4.55
C TYR A 162 -4.58 -1.46 4.48
N ILE A 163 -3.88 -1.41 5.61
CA ILE A 163 -2.46 -1.00 5.66
C ILE A 163 -1.58 -2.03 4.92
N TYR A 164 -1.88 -3.32 5.06
CA TYR A 164 -1.20 -4.38 4.32
C TYR A 164 -1.49 -4.31 2.82
N PHE A 165 -2.73 -4.02 2.43
CA PHE A 165 -3.13 -3.81 1.04
C PHE A 165 -2.34 -2.67 0.38
N LEU A 166 -2.18 -1.53 1.07
CA LEU A 166 -1.38 -0.39 0.62
C LEU A 166 0.08 -0.82 0.37
N SER A 167 0.68 -1.57 1.29
CA SER A 167 2.03 -2.12 1.09
C SER A 167 2.12 -3.11 -0.07
N LEU A 168 1.09 -3.91 -0.33
CA LEU A 168 1.06 -4.82 -1.47
C LEU A 168 0.89 -4.07 -2.81
N HIS A 169 0.15 -2.96 -2.85
CA HIS A 169 0.07 -2.09 -4.02
C HIS A 169 1.45 -1.55 -4.42
N ALA A 170 2.20 -0.98 -3.47
CA ALA A 170 3.57 -0.53 -3.75
C ALA A 170 4.49 -1.69 -4.22
N GLN A 171 4.37 -2.89 -3.63
CA GLN A 171 5.11 -4.08 -4.09
C GLN A 171 4.75 -4.52 -5.53
N ARG A 172 3.46 -4.42 -5.91
CA ARG A 172 2.98 -4.66 -7.28
C ARG A 172 3.72 -3.74 -8.26
N HIS A 173 3.84 -2.47 -7.91
CA HIS A 173 4.48 -1.46 -8.76
C HIS A 173 6.01 -1.52 -8.76
N ILE A 174 6.67 -1.96 -7.68
CA ILE A 174 8.11 -2.33 -7.73
C ILE A 174 8.36 -3.41 -8.79
N THR A 175 7.46 -4.40 -8.91
CA THR A 175 7.56 -5.44 -9.94
C THR A 175 7.36 -4.88 -11.37
N GLN A 176 6.63 -3.77 -11.52
CA GLN A 176 6.50 -3.05 -12.79
C GLN A 176 7.78 -2.27 -13.12
N MET A 177 8.30 -1.48 -12.18
CA MET A 177 9.52 -0.68 -12.36
C MET A 177 10.73 -1.56 -12.74
N LYS A 178 10.87 -2.75 -12.13
CA LYS A 178 11.90 -3.75 -12.52
C LYS A 178 11.80 -4.22 -13.97
N LYS A 179 10.58 -4.31 -14.53
CA LYS A 179 10.37 -4.67 -15.94
C LYS A 179 10.75 -3.53 -16.87
N ASN A 180 10.29 -2.31 -16.56
CA ASN A 180 10.66 -1.10 -17.30
C ASN A 180 12.18 -0.93 -17.39
N GLU A 181 12.89 -1.05 -16.26
CA GLU A 181 14.37 -0.99 -16.22
C GLU A 181 15.03 -2.10 -17.05
N SER A 182 14.48 -3.32 -17.02
CA SER A 182 15.00 -4.46 -17.78
C SER A 182 14.83 -4.29 -19.31
N GLU A 183 13.87 -3.48 -19.76
CA GLU A 183 13.74 -3.07 -21.17
C GLU A 183 14.80 -2.01 -21.53
N THR A 184 15.20 -1.15 -20.59
CA THR A 184 16.20 -0.09 -20.83
C THR A 184 17.64 -0.61 -20.96
N ILE A 185 17.94 -1.79 -20.41
CA ILE A 185 19.26 -2.44 -20.48
C ILE A 185 19.46 -3.24 -21.78
N LYS A 186 18.37 -3.58 -22.48
CA LYS A 186 18.39 -4.39 -23.71
C LYS A 186 18.42 -3.57 -25.01
N ASN A 187 18.35 -2.24 -24.91
CA ASN A 187 18.29 -1.28 -26.00
C ASN A 187 19.42 -0.25 -25.89
#